data_AF-A0A0K0DHX0-F1
#
_entry.id   AF-A0A0K0DHX0-F1
#
_cell.length_a   1.000
_cell.length_b   1.000
_cell.length_c   1.000
_cell.angle_alpha   90.00
_cell.angle_beta   90.00
_cell.angle_gamma   90.00
#
_symmetry.space_group_name_H-M   'P 1'
#
loop_
_entity.id
_entity.type
_entity.pdbx_description
1 polymer ?
#
loop_
_entity_poly.entity_id
_entity_poly.type
_entity_poly.pdbx_seq_one_letter_code
_entity_poly.pdbx_strand_id
1 'polypeptide(L)'
;MPSDAKKARDAARKIAAKQQRNNRGRKVGEKDDPAANEPKGDVGGGCVPDISGLVDVAAETLQQIELENAQARSVAGALTSNPKGLDHKVESLTITFHGKEIVVDTKLELNRGRRYGLIGLNGSGKSTIMHAIVNRELPIPECVDMYLVSREMPASNTTALQAVVDVDSERKQLEQLAEELAGNEDDESQEKLMDIYDRLDEMDAELAEKRAAEILHGLGFTKTMQMKKCKDFSGGWRMRIALARALYLKPSLLLLDEPTNHLDLEACVWLEGELSKYKRTLLIVSHSQDFMNGVCTNIIHLYQKKLVYYTGNYDQFVKTRIELLENQMKRYNWEQAQLQHMKDYVARFGHGSAKLARQAQSKEKTMAKMIAGGLTEKAVAETVKQFYFFDAGHIPPPVIMVQHVSFRYSEATPWIYRNIDFGIDLDTRVALVGPNGAGKSTLLKLLCSDIMPTDGLIRRHSHVKIGRYHQHE
;
A
#
# COMPACT_ATOMS: atom_id res chain seq x y z
N MET A 1 -31.78 20.82 -13.89
CA MET A 1 -31.29 21.97 -14.70
C MET A 1 -29.78 21.93 -14.61
N PRO A 2 -29.01 21.77 -15.70
CA PRO A 2 -27.56 21.66 -15.59
C PRO A 2 -27.02 22.93 -14.92
N SER A 3 -26.24 22.76 -13.85
CA SER A 3 -25.63 23.86 -13.09
C SER A 3 -24.81 24.74 -14.04
N ASP A 4 -24.74 26.05 -13.76
CA ASP A 4 -24.00 26.98 -14.62
C ASP A 4 -22.51 26.59 -14.77
N ALA A 5 -21.97 25.84 -13.80
CA ALA A 5 -20.66 25.19 -13.88
C ALA A 5 -20.56 24.12 -14.98
N LYS A 6 -21.60 23.30 -15.19
CA LYS A 6 -21.62 22.26 -16.25
C LYS A 6 -21.64 22.89 -17.65
N LYS A 7 -22.40 23.97 -17.82
CA LYS A 7 -22.41 24.75 -19.08
C LYS A 7 -21.07 25.45 -19.34
N ALA A 8 -20.43 26.00 -18.30
CA ALA A 8 -19.10 26.60 -18.40
C ALA A 8 -18.03 25.56 -18.78
N ARG A 9 -18.09 24.34 -18.23
CA ARG A 9 -17.17 23.23 -18.54
C ARG A 9 -17.34 22.69 -19.96
N ASP A 10 -18.59 22.51 -20.42
CA ASP A 10 -18.87 22.11 -21.81
C ASP A 10 -18.45 23.20 -22.82
N ALA A 11 -18.53 24.47 -22.44
CA ALA A 11 -18.02 25.58 -23.22
C ALA A 11 -16.48 25.59 -23.26
N ALA A 12 -15.81 25.40 -22.13
CA ALA A 12 -14.35 25.29 -22.03
C ALA A 12 -13.80 24.13 -22.87
N ARG A 13 -14.47 22.96 -22.85
CA ARG A 13 -14.12 21.80 -23.69
C ARG A 13 -14.22 22.09 -25.19
N LYS A 14 -15.23 22.88 -25.60
CA LYS A 14 -15.36 23.36 -27.00
C LYS A 14 -14.33 24.43 -27.36
N ILE A 15 -13.86 25.20 -26.38
CA ILE A 15 -12.83 26.23 -26.56
C ILE A 15 -11.45 25.59 -26.69
N ALA A 16 -11.08 24.66 -25.82
CA ALA A 16 -9.82 23.89 -25.91
C ALA A 16 -9.73 23.11 -27.24
N ALA A 17 -10.83 22.47 -27.67
CA ALA A 17 -10.92 21.80 -28.97
C ALA A 17 -10.84 22.76 -30.18
N LYS A 18 -11.19 24.04 -30.01
CA LYS A 18 -11.05 25.09 -31.04
C LYS A 18 -9.66 25.74 -31.03
N GLN A 19 -9.00 25.81 -29.88
CA GLN A 19 -7.70 26.48 -29.70
C GLN A 19 -6.55 25.72 -30.37
N GLN A 20 -6.60 24.37 -30.43
CA GLN A 20 -5.67 23.59 -31.27
C GLN A 20 -5.72 23.97 -32.76
N ARG A 21 -6.79 24.63 -33.22
CA ARG A 21 -7.00 24.99 -34.62
C ARG A 21 -6.57 26.41 -34.98
N ASN A 22 -6.34 27.26 -33.99
CA ASN A 22 -6.04 28.69 -34.14
C ASN A 22 -4.66 29.02 -33.57
N ASN A 23 -3.61 28.51 -34.19
CA ASN A 23 -2.34 29.23 -34.17
C ASN A 23 -2.60 30.64 -34.77
N ARG A 24 -2.09 31.73 -34.18
CA ARG A 24 -2.09 33.14 -34.66
C ARG A 24 -3.17 34.07 -34.07
N GLY A 25 -2.78 34.88 -33.07
CA GLY A 25 -3.47 36.17 -32.84
C GLY A 25 -3.40 36.78 -31.44
N ARG A 26 -2.25 37.39 -31.09
CA ARG A 26 -2.07 38.63 -30.28
C ARG A 26 -2.88 38.84 -28.96
N LYS A 27 -2.14 38.87 -27.83
CA LYS A 27 -1.94 39.93 -26.78
C LYS A 27 -3.02 41.03 -26.61
N VAL A 28 -3.32 41.67 -25.46
CA VAL A 28 -2.89 41.76 -24.03
C VAL A 28 -3.93 42.68 -23.33
N GLY A 29 -4.13 42.58 -22.01
CA GLY A 29 -4.76 43.64 -21.20
C GLY A 29 -5.03 43.21 -19.75
N GLU A 30 -4.56 44.00 -18.77
CA GLU A 30 -4.20 43.65 -17.38
C GLU A 30 -4.95 44.52 -16.33
N LYS A 31 -4.88 44.10 -15.04
CA LYS A 31 -5.08 44.81 -13.73
C LYS A 31 -6.41 44.59 -12.98
N ASP A 32 -6.45 43.95 -11.80
CA ASP A 32 -5.96 44.29 -10.42
C ASP A 32 -6.78 45.46 -9.80
N ASP A 33 -7.29 45.50 -8.56
CA ASP A 33 -6.80 45.01 -7.24
C ASP A 33 -7.86 45.33 -6.09
N PRO A 34 -7.62 45.30 -4.74
CA PRO A 34 -8.32 44.43 -3.76
C PRO A 34 -8.89 45.13 -2.47
N ALA A 35 -9.31 44.35 -1.44
CA ALA A 35 -9.20 44.58 0.04
C ALA A 35 -10.38 43.96 0.85
N ALA A 36 -10.17 42.97 1.77
CA ALA A 36 -9.92 43.05 3.25
C ALA A 36 -11.15 43.54 4.07
N ASN A 37 -11.58 43.08 5.27
CA ASN A 37 -11.01 42.35 6.44
C ASN A 37 -12.21 41.93 7.35
N GLU A 38 -12.31 40.72 7.92
CA GLU A 38 -11.96 40.30 9.31
C GLU A 38 -13.04 40.54 10.42
N PRO A 39 -12.97 39.95 11.65
CA PRO A 39 -13.95 38.97 12.17
C PRO A 39 -14.62 39.37 13.51
N LYS A 40 -15.45 38.47 14.09
CA LYS A 40 -15.93 38.35 15.51
C LYS A 40 -16.97 37.21 15.55
N GLY A 41 -17.16 36.34 16.54
CA GLY A 41 -16.72 36.24 17.93
C GLY A 41 -17.81 35.47 18.70
N ASP A 42 -17.49 34.22 19.06
CA ASP A 42 -17.91 33.35 20.19
C ASP A 42 -19.19 33.61 21.03
N VAL A 43 -19.99 32.55 21.33
CA VAL A 43 -20.62 32.25 22.64
C VAL A 43 -21.02 30.75 22.71
N GLY A 44 -20.58 30.03 23.76
CA GLY A 44 -20.82 28.59 23.96
C GLY A 44 -21.96 28.17 24.90
N GLY A 45 -21.93 26.88 25.29
CA GLY A 45 -22.67 26.32 26.44
C GLY A 45 -22.98 24.81 26.39
N GLY A 46 -22.47 24.04 27.39
CA GLY A 46 -23.19 22.89 27.97
C GLY A 46 -22.57 21.48 27.84
N CYS A 47 -21.89 21.01 28.90
CA CYS A 47 -21.31 19.67 29.06
C CYS A 47 -22.33 18.52 29.24
N VAL A 48 -22.00 17.35 28.67
CA VAL A 48 -22.44 16.00 29.06
C VAL A 48 -21.19 15.11 29.03
N PRO A 49 -20.96 14.13 29.95
CA PRO A 49 -19.66 13.49 30.10
C PRO A 49 -19.29 12.69 28.84
N ASP A 50 -18.13 13.03 28.29
CA ASP A 50 -17.82 12.84 26.88
C ASP A 50 -17.05 11.54 26.63
N ILE A 51 -17.68 10.64 25.87
CA ILE A 51 -16.99 9.47 25.32
C ILE A 51 -16.17 9.90 24.08
N SER A 52 -16.39 11.11 23.53
CA SER A 52 -15.57 11.66 22.43
C SER A 52 -14.18 12.09 22.91
N GLY A 53 -14.04 12.54 24.16
CA GLY A 53 -12.76 13.01 24.70
C GLY A 53 -11.65 11.95 24.68
N LEU A 54 -11.99 10.66 24.77
CA LEU A 54 -11.01 9.57 24.64
C LEU A 54 -10.58 9.31 23.19
N VAL A 55 -11.46 9.57 22.22
CA VAL A 55 -11.18 9.42 20.78
C VAL A 55 -10.35 10.61 20.28
N ASP A 56 -10.66 11.82 20.75
CA ASP A 56 -9.93 13.04 20.43
C ASP A 56 -8.51 12.97 21.00
N VAL A 57 -8.33 12.53 22.25
CA VAL A 57 -7.00 12.31 22.83
C VAL A 57 -6.19 11.29 22.04
N ALA A 58 -6.79 10.17 21.61
CA ALA A 58 -6.08 9.16 20.81
C ALA A 58 -5.68 9.69 19.42
N ALA A 59 -6.56 10.46 18.76
CA ALA A 59 -6.26 11.10 17.48
C ALA A 59 -5.16 12.17 17.62
N GLU A 60 -5.22 13.00 18.66
CA GLU A 60 -4.19 13.99 18.99
C GLU A 60 -2.85 13.34 19.32
N THR A 61 -2.85 12.25 20.10
CA THR A 61 -1.63 11.48 20.43
C THR A 61 -1.01 10.89 19.16
N LEU A 62 -1.82 10.37 18.23
CA LEU A 62 -1.34 9.84 16.94
C LEU A 62 -0.80 10.94 16.02
N GLN A 63 -1.38 12.14 16.05
CA GLN A 63 -0.85 13.30 15.33
C GLN A 63 0.49 13.74 15.92
N GLN A 64 0.64 13.76 17.25
CA GLN A 64 1.91 14.04 17.91
C GLN A 64 2.98 13.03 17.54
N ILE A 65 2.67 11.73 17.57
CA ILE A 65 3.58 10.66 17.15
C ILE A 65 4.01 10.85 15.68
N GLU A 66 3.10 11.25 14.80
CA GLU A 66 3.45 11.50 13.40
C GLU A 66 4.33 12.75 13.23
N LEU A 67 4.09 13.79 14.01
CA LEU A 67 4.92 14.99 14.02
C LEU A 67 6.33 14.66 14.53
N GLU A 68 6.44 13.86 15.59
CA GLU A 68 7.72 13.33 16.09
C GLU A 68 8.41 12.45 15.05
N ASN A 69 7.67 11.56 14.38
CA ASN A 69 8.21 10.72 13.31
C ASN A 69 8.67 11.56 12.10
N ALA A 70 7.97 12.64 11.77
CA ALA A 70 8.39 13.57 10.72
C ALA A 70 9.67 14.31 11.11
N GLN A 71 9.80 14.77 12.36
CA GLN A 71 11.03 15.40 12.87
C GLN A 71 12.21 14.43 12.92
N ALA A 72 11.95 13.15 13.19
CA ALA A 72 12.96 12.10 13.22
C ALA A 72 13.38 11.61 11.83
N ARG A 73 12.69 12.03 10.77
CA ARG A 73 13.03 11.73 9.38
C ARG A 73 13.89 12.83 8.79
N SER A 74 14.90 12.43 8.04
CA SER A 74 15.64 13.32 7.17
C SER A 74 15.68 12.72 5.77
N VAL A 75 15.25 13.53 4.81
CA VAL A 75 15.08 13.17 3.41
C VAL A 75 15.91 14.14 2.57
N ALA A 76 16.70 13.59 1.66
CA ALA A 76 17.44 14.34 0.65
C ALA A 76 17.17 13.71 -0.72
N GLY A 77 16.96 14.53 -1.75
CA GLY A 77 16.75 14.07 -3.11
C GLY A 77 16.49 15.25 -4.05
N ALA A 78 16.75 15.06 -5.34
CA ALA A 78 16.54 16.08 -6.36
C ALA A 78 15.46 15.63 -7.35
N LEU A 79 14.43 16.45 -7.55
CA LEU A 79 13.44 16.23 -8.60
C LEU A 79 14.10 16.51 -9.96
N THR A 80 14.10 15.51 -10.84
CA THR A 80 14.68 15.61 -12.19
C THR A 80 13.63 15.57 -13.31
N SER A 81 12.39 15.18 -12.99
CA SER A 81 11.25 15.26 -13.90
C SER A 81 10.67 16.67 -13.98
N ASN A 82 9.92 16.97 -15.05
CA ASN A 82 9.18 18.21 -15.17
C ASN A 82 8.17 18.35 -13.99
N PRO A 83 8.21 19.43 -13.19
CA PRO A 83 7.24 19.65 -12.12
C PRO A 83 5.78 19.69 -12.59
N LYS A 84 5.55 20.14 -13.83
CA LYS A 84 4.22 20.16 -14.47
C LYS A 84 3.87 18.84 -15.17
N GLY A 85 4.78 17.89 -15.24
CA GLY A 85 4.52 16.55 -15.77
C GLY A 85 3.66 15.70 -14.84
N LEU A 86 3.16 14.59 -15.38
CA LEU A 86 2.39 13.57 -14.65
C LEU A 86 3.29 12.44 -14.10
N ASP A 87 4.51 12.36 -14.60
CA ASP A 87 5.53 11.42 -14.16
C ASP A 87 6.50 12.12 -13.21
N HIS A 88 6.84 11.46 -12.11
CA HIS A 88 7.70 12.03 -11.06
C HIS A 88 8.94 11.19 -10.88
N LYS A 89 10.10 11.83 -11.05
CA LYS A 89 11.40 11.21 -10.91
C LYS A 89 12.27 11.99 -9.93
N VAL A 90 12.63 11.34 -8.84
CA VAL A 90 13.55 11.86 -7.83
C VAL A 90 14.84 11.05 -7.89
N GLU A 91 15.95 11.71 -8.15
CA GLU A 91 17.30 11.11 -8.15
C GLU A 91 18.05 11.41 -6.85
N SER A 92 19.05 10.59 -6.56
CA SER A 92 19.88 10.64 -5.34
C SER A 92 19.07 10.73 -4.05
N LEU A 93 17.95 10.01 -4.00
CA LEU A 93 17.08 9.91 -2.85
C LEU A 93 17.79 9.16 -1.72
N THR A 94 17.89 9.82 -0.56
CA THR A 94 18.37 9.27 0.69
C THR A 94 17.35 9.57 1.77
N ILE A 95 16.92 8.54 2.50
CA ILE A 95 15.96 8.66 3.60
C ILE A 95 16.59 8.01 4.84
N THR A 96 16.65 8.79 5.91
CA THR A 96 17.11 8.36 7.22
C THR A 96 15.97 8.53 8.23
N PHE A 97 15.84 7.59 9.14
CA PHE A 97 14.81 7.60 10.18
C PHE A 97 15.41 7.19 11.52
N HIS A 98 15.31 8.04 12.54
CA HIS A 98 15.96 7.86 13.84
C HIS A 98 17.45 7.48 13.73
N GLY A 99 18.19 8.15 12.83
CA GLY A 99 19.61 7.89 12.59
C GLY A 99 19.92 6.59 11.84
N LYS A 100 18.91 5.81 11.43
CA LYS A 100 19.07 4.63 10.58
C LYS A 100 18.78 4.96 9.13
N GLU A 101 19.71 4.61 8.25
CA GLU A 101 19.53 4.74 6.80
C GLU A 101 18.53 3.68 6.30
N ILE A 102 17.42 4.16 5.73
CA ILE A 102 16.37 3.35 5.10
C ILE A 102 16.71 3.12 3.63
N VAL A 103 16.94 4.21 2.90
CA VAL A 103 17.46 4.19 1.52
C VAL A 103 18.60 5.17 1.35
N VAL A 104 19.57 4.85 0.51
CA VAL A 104 20.77 5.65 0.25
C VAL A 104 21.02 5.75 -1.25
N ASP A 105 21.15 6.97 -1.75
CA ASP A 105 21.46 7.32 -3.14
C ASP A 105 20.71 6.44 -4.16
N THR A 106 19.38 6.49 -4.07
CA THR A 106 18.50 5.69 -4.92
C THR A 106 17.61 6.58 -5.79
N LYS A 107 16.97 5.98 -6.80
CA LYS A 107 16.03 6.69 -7.67
C LYS A 107 14.60 6.28 -7.34
N LEU A 108 13.72 7.27 -7.22
CA LEU A 108 12.28 7.06 -7.12
C LEU A 108 11.62 7.49 -8.42
N GLU A 109 11.01 6.55 -9.14
CA GLU A 109 10.32 6.76 -10.42
C GLU A 109 8.86 6.34 -10.27
N LEU A 110 7.95 7.32 -10.34
CA LEU A 110 6.51 7.14 -10.22
C LEU A 110 5.84 7.68 -11.50
N ASN A 111 5.48 6.78 -12.40
CA ASN A 111 4.88 7.13 -13.68
C ASN A 111 3.35 6.94 -13.67
N ARG A 112 2.63 7.78 -14.40
CA ARG A 112 1.17 7.71 -14.52
C ARG A 112 0.72 6.36 -15.07
N GLY A 113 -0.32 5.82 -14.47
CA GLY A 113 -0.95 4.56 -14.89
C GLY A 113 -0.13 3.31 -14.58
N ARG A 114 1.03 3.44 -13.91
CA ARG A 114 1.77 2.32 -13.36
C ARG A 114 1.27 1.99 -11.97
N ARG A 115 1.27 0.69 -11.67
CA ARG A 115 0.84 0.14 -10.38
C ARG A 115 2.05 -0.55 -9.76
N TYR A 116 2.66 0.13 -8.79
CA TYR A 116 3.90 -0.29 -8.15
C TYR A 116 3.59 -1.09 -6.89
N GLY A 117 4.09 -2.32 -6.80
CA GLY A 117 4.14 -3.09 -5.56
C GLY A 117 5.47 -2.84 -4.85
N LEU A 118 5.46 -2.20 -3.68
CA LEU A 118 6.63 -1.98 -2.84
C LEU A 118 6.83 -3.16 -1.89
N ILE A 119 7.89 -3.92 -2.13
CA ILE A 119 8.24 -5.12 -1.35
C ILE A 119 9.57 -4.95 -0.64
N GLY A 120 9.73 -5.66 0.47
CA GLY A 120 10.94 -5.66 1.28
C GLY A 120 10.67 -6.28 2.65
N LEU A 121 11.73 -6.58 3.39
CA LEU A 121 11.63 -7.19 4.72
C LEU A 121 10.82 -6.33 5.69
N ASN A 122 10.27 -6.95 6.74
CA ASN A 122 9.59 -6.21 7.79
C ASN A 122 10.60 -5.36 8.57
N GLY A 123 10.24 -4.10 8.85
CA GLY A 123 11.17 -3.13 9.45
C GLY A 123 12.25 -2.58 8.51
N SER A 124 12.15 -2.83 7.19
CA SER A 124 13.03 -2.21 6.19
C SER A 124 12.74 -0.73 5.95
N GLY A 125 11.56 -0.23 6.34
CA GLY A 125 11.16 1.18 6.18
C GLY A 125 10.14 1.45 5.07
N LYS A 126 9.42 0.44 4.57
CA LYS A 126 8.37 0.59 3.54
C LYS A 126 7.34 1.68 3.88
N SER A 127 6.70 1.57 5.05
CA SER A 127 5.75 2.58 5.53
C SER A 127 6.40 3.95 5.72
N THR A 128 7.65 4.00 6.21
CA THR A 128 8.43 5.24 6.36
C THR A 128 8.59 5.98 5.02
N ILE A 129 8.85 5.25 3.93
CA ILE A 129 8.94 5.81 2.57
C ILE A 129 7.58 6.35 2.14
N MET A 130 6.48 5.62 2.38
CA MET A 130 5.13 6.07 2.01
C MET A 130 4.73 7.35 2.74
N HIS A 131 4.98 7.42 4.04
CA HIS A 131 4.74 8.64 4.81
C HIS A 131 5.63 9.79 4.35
N ALA A 132 6.87 9.53 3.89
CA ALA A 132 7.77 10.60 3.42
C ALA A 132 7.25 11.20 2.10
N ILE A 133 6.67 10.36 1.24
CA ILE A 133 6.01 10.78 0.00
C ILE A 133 4.80 11.65 0.30
N VAL A 134 3.90 11.20 1.18
CA VAL A 134 2.61 11.87 1.44
C VAL A 134 2.79 13.17 2.20
N ASN A 135 3.74 13.22 3.15
CA ASN A 135 4.05 14.43 3.89
C ASN A 135 4.85 15.45 3.06
N ARG A 136 5.09 15.17 1.76
CA ARG A 136 5.88 16.02 0.85
C ARG A 136 7.29 16.32 1.36
N GLU A 137 7.88 15.38 2.10
CA GLU A 137 9.30 15.47 2.51
C GLU A 137 10.23 15.22 1.31
N LEU A 138 9.72 14.53 0.29
CA LEU A 138 10.35 14.44 -1.03
C LEU A 138 9.91 15.63 -1.90
N PRO A 139 10.75 16.09 -2.85
CA PRO A 139 10.43 17.20 -3.74
C PRO A 139 9.39 16.80 -4.80
N ILE A 140 8.16 16.50 -4.38
CA ILE A 140 7.04 16.14 -5.24
C ILE A 140 6.19 17.39 -5.48
N PRO A 141 5.85 17.74 -6.73
CA PRO A 141 5.11 18.95 -7.05
C PRO A 141 3.77 19.08 -6.31
N GLU A 142 3.40 20.30 -5.91
CA GLU A 142 2.16 20.58 -5.15
C GLU A 142 0.89 20.19 -5.90
N CYS A 143 0.92 20.29 -7.24
CA CYS A 143 -0.20 19.90 -8.10
C CYS A 143 -0.53 18.40 -8.06
N VAL A 144 0.35 17.55 -7.52
CA VAL A 144 0.11 16.11 -7.40
C VAL A 144 -0.73 15.86 -6.18
N ASP A 145 -1.96 15.43 -6.38
CA ASP A 145 -2.80 15.02 -5.26
C ASP A 145 -2.47 13.58 -4.85
N MET A 146 -2.19 13.41 -3.57
CA MET A 146 -1.75 12.16 -2.98
C MET A 146 -2.68 11.78 -1.84
N TYR A 147 -2.98 10.49 -1.71
CA TYR A 147 -3.76 9.98 -0.57
C TYR A 147 -3.12 8.71 -0.04
N LEU A 148 -2.93 8.65 1.27
CA LEU A 148 -2.43 7.46 1.98
C LEU A 148 -3.54 6.83 2.80
N VAL A 149 -3.79 5.55 2.55
CA VAL A 149 -4.62 4.73 3.41
C VAL A 149 -3.72 4.01 4.41
N SER A 150 -3.45 4.65 5.54
CA SER A 150 -2.71 4.05 6.66
C SER A 150 -3.47 4.12 7.99
N ARG A 151 -4.57 4.87 8.04
CA ARG A 151 -5.35 5.12 9.26
C ARG A 151 -6.80 4.75 9.10
N GLU A 152 -7.38 4.33 10.23
CA GLU A 152 -8.82 4.14 10.35
C GLU A 152 -9.54 5.48 10.28
N MET A 153 -10.76 5.49 9.72
CA MET A 153 -11.64 6.65 9.80
C MET A 153 -11.94 6.98 11.28
N PRO A 154 -11.90 8.26 11.71
CA PRO A 154 -12.25 8.65 13.08
C PRO A 154 -13.67 8.22 13.43
N ALA A 155 -13.92 7.99 14.72
CA ALA A 155 -15.24 7.61 15.23
C ALA A 155 -16.16 8.85 15.25
N SER A 156 -16.74 9.18 14.10
CA SER A 156 -17.65 10.31 13.95
C SER A 156 -19.13 9.90 14.04
N ASN A 157 -19.99 10.92 14.21
CA ASN A 157 -21.44 10.75 14.12
C ASN A 157 -21.97 10.68 12.67
N THR A 158 -21.10 10.85 11.66
CA THR A 158 -21.45 10.72 10.24
C THR A 158 -21.68 9.26 9.88
N THR A 159 -22.57 9.02 8.91
CA THR A 159 -22.82 7.66 8.39
C THR A 159 -21.64 7.19 7.53
N ALA A 160 -21.47 5.87 7.38
CA ALA A 160 -20.42 5.34 6.52
C ALA A 160 -20.53 5.85 5.07
N LEU A 161 -21.75 5.98 4.53
CA LEU A 161 -21.98 6.53 3.20
C LEU A 161 -21.58 8.01 3.13
N GLN A 162 -22.02 8.82 4.08
CA GLN A 162 -21.66 10.24 4.14
C GLN A 162 -20.16 10.42 4.31
N ALA A 163 -19.49 9.62 5.13
CA ALA A 163 -18.04 9.74 5.33
C ALA A 163 -17.21 9.48 4.05
N VAL A 164 -17.78 8.80 3.05
CA VAL A 164 -17.18 8.56 1.73
C VAL A 164 -17.53 9.67 0.75
N VAL A 165 -18.76 10.21 0.81
CA VAL A 165 -19.27 11.24 -0.11
C VAL A 165 -18.85 12.66 0.30
N ASP A 166 -18.73 12.92 1.60
CA ASP A 166 -18.41 14.21 2.22
C ASP A 166 -16.93 14.56 1.98
N VAL A 167 -16.69 14.98 0.74
CA VAL A 167 -15.38 15.27 0.14
C VAL A 167 -15.47 16.63 -0.59
N ASP A 168 -16.35 17.51 -0.11
CA ASP A 168 -16.61 18.81 -0.73
C ASP A 168 -15.36 19.71 -0.74
N SER A 169 -14.47 19.55 0.24
CA SER A 169 -13.18 20.25 0.27
C SER A 169 -12.28 19.89 -0.90
N GLU A 170 -12.12 18.61 -1.20
CA GLU A 170 -11.22 18.13 -2.25
C GLU A 170 -11.84 18.39 -3.62
N ARG A 171 -13.18 18.33 -3.74
CA ARG A 171 -13.87 18.78 -4.96
C ARG A 171 -13.59 20.26 -5.25
N LYS A 172 -13.70 21.14 -4.25
CA LYS A 172 -13.39 22.57 -4.40
C LYS A 172 -11.93 22.80 -4.77
N GLN A 173 -11.00 22.05 -4.19
CA GLN A 173 -9.59 22.12 -4.55
C GLN A 173 -9.35 21.72 -6.02
N LEU A 174 -10.04 20.69 -6.51
CA LEU A 174 -9.96 20.29 -7.92
C LEU A 174 -10.56 21.34 -8.86
N GLU A 175 -11.65 21.99 -8.46
CA GLU A 175 -12.26 23.09 -9.22
C GLU A 175 -11.30 24.30 -9.31
N GLN A 176 -10.65 24.67 -8.20
CA GLN A 176 -9.63 25.73 -8.17
C GLN A 176 -8.43 25.40 -9.06
N LEU A 177 -7.90 24.17 -8.92
CA LEU A 177 -6.73 23.75 -9.70
C LEU A 177 -7.06 23.63 -11.21
N ALA A 178 -8.30 23.28 -11.55
CA ALA A 178 -8.77 23.34 -12.95
C ALA A 178 -8.83 24.77 -13.48
N GLU A 179 -9.24 25.74 -12.66
CA GLU A 179 -9.27 27.16 -13.05
C GLU A 179 -7.85 27.72 -13.27
N GLU A 180 -6.91 27.40 -12.38
CA GLU A 180 -5.50 27.78 -12.53
C GLU A 180 -4.87 27.17 -13.80
N LEU A 181 -5.12 25.88 -14.06
CA LEU A 181 -4.58 25.21 -15.25
C LEU A 181 -5.26 25.66 -16.54
N ALA A 182 -6.52 26.10 -16.50
CA ALA A 182 -7.21 26.64 -17.67
C ALA A 182 -6.57 27.95 -18.17
N GLY A 183 -5.86 28.69 -17.31
CA GLY A 183 -5.08 29.87 -17.69
C GLY A 183 -3.76 29.56 -18.40
N ASN A 184 -3.31 28.30 -18.39
CA ASN A 184 -2.02 27.88 -18.94
C ASN A 184 -2.18 27.22 -20.32
N GLU A 185 -1.43 27.68 -21.32
CA GLU A 185 -1.48 27.15 -22.70
C GLU A 185 -0.49 26.00 -22.96
N ASP A 186 0.28 25.54 -21.96
CA ASP A 186 1.24 24.45 -22.15
C ASP A 186 0.58 23.07 -22.26
N ASP A 187 1.10 22.21 -23.15
CA ASP A 187 0.54 20.89 -23.46
C ASP A 187 0.37 20.01 -22.21
N GLU A 188 1.31 20.08 -21.25
CA GLU A 188 1.25 19.33 -19.99
C GLU A 188 0.12 19.81 -19.07
N SER A 189 -0.06 21.12 -18.94
CA SER A 189 -1.18 21.70 -18.18
C SER A 189 -2.53 21.33 -18.80
N GLN A 190 -2.61 21.26 -20.13
CA GLN A 190 -3.82 20.83 -20.84
C GLN A 190 -4.13 19.34 -20.60
N GLU A 191 -3.12 18.46 -20.62
CA GLU A 191 -3.32 17.05 -20.30
C GLU A 191 -3.82 16.85 -18.86
N LYS A 192 -3.25 17.59 -17.90
CA LYS A 192 -3.69 17.60 -16.50
C LYS A 192 -5.10 18.15 -16.34
N LEU A 193 -5.43 19.24 -17.04
CA LEU A 193 -6.76 19.84 -17.00
C LEU A 193 -7.84 18.86 -17.46
N MET A 194 -7.57 18.12 -18.54
CA MET A 194 -8.47 17.08 -19.03
C MET A 194 -8.69 15.96 -18.00
N ASP A 195 -7.62 15.52 -17.32
CA ASP A 195 -7.72 14.50 -16.25
C ASP A 195 -8.54 14.99 -15.05
N ILE A 196 -8.44 16.27 -14.69
CA ILE A 196 -9.23 16.87 -13.61
C ILE A 196 -10.70 17.00 -14.01
N TYR A 197 -10.99 17.40 -15.25
CA TYR A 197 -12.37 17.43 -15.73
C TYR A 197 -12.99 16.04 -15.78
N ASP A 198 -12.27 15.02 -16.23
CA ASP A 198 -12.76 13.63 -16.18
C ASP A 198 -13.08 13.22 -14.73
N ARG A 199 -12.26 13.63 -13.76
CA ARG A 199 -12.51 13.36 -12.33
C ARG A 199 -13.70 14.11 -11.77
N LEU A 200 -13.85 15.41 -12.09
CA LEU A 200 -14.98 16.22 -11.65
C LEU A 200 -16.30 15.73 -12.26
N ASP A 201 -16.27 15.17 -13.48
CA ASP A 201 -17.43 14.49 -14.10
C ASP A 201 -17.74 13.17 -13.40
N GLU A 202 -16.70 12.42 -13.03
CA GLU A 202 -16.84 11.20 -12.24
C GLU A 202 -17.39 11.44 -10.81
N MET A 203 -17.23 12.66 -10.28
CA MET A 203 -17.72 13.11 -8.98
C MET A 203 -19.05 13.90 -9.07
N ASP A 204 -19.77 13.86 -10.20
CA ASP A 204 -21.04 14.58 -10.37
C ASP A 204 -22.06 14.19 -9.30
N ALA A 205 -22.74 15.19 -8.73
CA ALA A 205 -23.48 15.08 -7.47
C ALA A 205 -24.68 14.11 -7.56
N GLU A 206 -25.28 13.94 -8.74
CA GLU A 206 -26.43 13.05 -8.94
C GLU A 206 -26.08 11.55 -8.84
N LEU A 207 -24.82 11.17 -9.12
CA LEU A 207 -24.36 9.77 -9.10
C LEU A 207 -23.38 9.47 -7.96
N ALA A 208 -22.92 10.51 -7.25
CA ALA A 208 -21.97 10.42 -6.15
C ALA A 208 -22.38 9.38 -5.08
N GLU A 209 -23.60 9.47 -4.55
CA GLU A 209 -24.10 8.57 -3.52
C GLU A 209 -24.19 7.12 -4.01
N LYS A 210 -24.69 6.91 -5.23
CA LYS A 210 -24.83 5.57 -5.81
C LYS A 210 -23.47 4.89 -5.93
N ARG A 211 -22.47 5.63 -6.40
CA ARG A 211 -21.11 5.13 -6.58
C ARG A 211 -20.42 4.84 -5.25
N ALA A 212 -20.56 5.74 -4.28
CA ALA A 212 -20.05 5.50 -2.92
C ALA A 212 -20.69 4.25 -2.30
N ALA A 213 -22.00 4.05 -2.50
CA ALA A 213 -22.72 2.86 -2.05
C ALA A 213 -22.24 1.58 -2.75
N GLU A 214 -21.92 1.63 -4.05
CA GLU A 214 -21.34 0.50 -4.80
C GLU A 214 -19.95 0.11 -4.29
N ILE A 215 -19.07 1.09 -4.04
CA ILE A 215 -17.73 0.86 -3.48
C ILE A 215 -17.83 0.26 -2.08
N LEU A 216 -18.67 0.83 -1.21
CA LEU A 216 -18.91 0.29 0.13
C LEU A 216 -19.49 -1.13 0.05
N HIS A 217 -20.41 -1.39 -0.88
CA HIS A 217 -20.95 -2.73 -1.06
C HIS A 217 -19.89 -3.75 -1.46
N GLY A 218 -19.00 -3.40 -2.39
CA GLY A 218 -17.86 -4.23 -2.79
C GLY A 218 -16.88 -4.53 -1.66
N LEU A 219 -16.74 -3.62 -0.69
CA LEU A 219 -15.95 -3.81 0.52
C LEU A 219 -16.71 -4.53 1.65
N GLY A 220 -17.90 -5.07 1.36
CA GLY A 220 -18.69 -5.90 2.28
C GLY A 220 -19.70 -5.14 3.15
N PHE A 221 -19.98 -3.86 2.87
CA PHE A 221 -21.02 -3.12 3.60
C PHE A 221 -22.41 -3.42 3.02
N THR A 222 -23.31 -3.86 3.90
CA THR A 222 -24.74 -3.96 3.56
C THR A 222 -25.41 -2.59 3.55
N LYS A 223 -26.59 -2.47 2.92
CA LYS A 223 -27.35 -1.20 2.90
C LYS A 223 -27.63 -0.63 4.30
N THR A 224 -27.89 -1.50 5.28
CA THR A 224 -28.10 -1.08 6.67
C THR A 224 -26.82 -0.57 7.31
N MET A 225 -25.68 -1.20 7.01
CA MET A 225 -24.37 -0.75 7.48
C MET A 225 -23.96 0.58 6.87
N GLN A 226 -24.26 0.82 5.58
CA GLN A 226 -23.96 2.10 4.93
C GLN A 226 -24.61 3.30 5.64
N MET A 227 -25.79 3.10 6.24
CA MET A 227 -26.51 4.13 7.01
C MET A 227 -26.10 4.18 8.50
N LYS A 228 -25.26 3.26 8.97
CA LYS A 228 -24.77 3.22 10.34
C LYS A 228 -23.67 4.28 10.55
N LYS A 229 -23.57 4.81 11.77
CA LYS A 229 -22.57 5.83 12.13
C LYS A 229 -21.17 5.22 12.24
N CYS A 230 -20.15 5.97 11.84
CA CYS A 230 -18.74 5.56 11.89
C CYS A 230 -18.29 5.12 13.29
N LYS A 231 -18.78 5.77 14.35
CA LYS A 231 -18.46 5.40 15.74
C LYS A 231 -18.96 4.01 16.18
N ASP A 232 -19.96 3.46 15.50
CA ASP A 232 -20.53 2.16 15.86
C ASP A 232 -19.84 0.99 15.11
N PHE A 233 -18.79 1.29 14.33
CA PHE A 233 -17.97 0.31 13.63
C PHE A 233 -16.70 0.00 14.43
N SER A 234 -16.23 -1.25 14.32
CA SER A 234 -14.90 -1.61 14.82
C SER A 234 -13.80 -0.97 13.96
N GLY A 235 -12.58 -0.92 14.48
CA GLY A 235 -11.45 -0.31 13.78
C GLY A 235 -11.20 -0.86 12.38
N GLY A 236 -11.26 -2.19 12.21
CA GLY A 236 -11.14 -2.83 10.90
C GLY A 236 -12.23 -2.40 9.91
N TRP A 237 -13.48 -2.20 10.35
CA TRP A 237 -14.54 -1.66 9.49
C TRP A 237 -14.30 -0.18 9.17
N ARG A 238 -13.83 0.63 10.13
CA ARG A 238 -13.45 2.03 9.87
C ARG A 238 -12.28 2.15 8.91
N MET A 239 -11.34 1.19 8.91
CA MET A 239 -10.29 1.10 7.89
C MET A 239 -10.88 0.83 6.50
N ARG A 240 -11.89 -0.04 6.39
CA ARG A 240 -12.60 -0.25 5.11
C ARG A 240 -13.32 1.01 4.62
N ILE A 241 -13.88 1.82 5.53
CA ILE A 241 -14.47 3.13 5.16
C ILE A 241 -13.38 4.08 4.64
N ALA A 242 -12.21 4.13 5.29
CA ALA A 242 -11.08 4.94 4.82
C ALA A 242 -10.59 4.51 3.42
N LEU A 243 -10.51 3.19 3.18
CA LEU A 243 -10.22 2.63 1.86
C LEU A 243 -11.31 2.99 0.83
N ALA A 244 -12.59 2.90 1.20
CA ALA A 244 -13.70 3.29 0.33
C ALA A 244 -13.62 4.76 -0.08
N ARG A 245 -13.30 5.65 0.87
CA ARG A 245 -13.09 7.08 0.61
C ARG A 245 -11.93 7.31 -0.37
N ALA A 246 -10.82 6.59 -0.20
CA ALA A 246 -9.68 6.70 -1.10
C ALA A 246 -9.99 6.24 -2.54
N LEU A 247 -10.73 5.13 -2.68
CA LEU A 247 -11.20 4.62 -3.97
C LEU A 247 -12.22 5.53 -4.64
N TYR A 248 -13.06 6.20 -3.84
CA TYR A 248 -14.01 7.20 -4.34
C TYR A 248 -13.29 8.47 -4.83
N LEU A 249 -12.33 8.96 -4.04
CA LEU A 249 -11.52 10.13 -4.35
C LEU A 249 -10.70 9.97 -5.64
N LYS A 250 -10.16 8.77 -5.88
CA LYS A 250 -9.26 8.45 -6.99
C LYS A 250 -8.11 9.47 -7.17
N PRO A 251 -7.21 9.65 -6.21
CA PRO A 251 -6.11 10.60 -6.36
C PRO A 251 -5.13 10.23 -7.49
N SER A 252 -4.32 11.20 -7.95
CA SER A 252 -3.27 10.97 -8.96
C SER A 252 -2.26 9.93 -8.49
N LEU A 253 -1.89 9.97 -7.21
CA LEU A 253 -1.07 8.96 -6.55
C LEU A 253 -1.80 8.41 -5.33
N LEU A 254 -2.25 7.16 -5.41
CA LEU A 254 -2.85 6.45 -4.28
C LEU A 254 -1.82 5.52 -3.63
N LEU A 255 -1.62 5.71 -2.33
CA LEU A 255 -0.72 4.91 -1.51
C LEU A 255 -1.56 4.00 -0.59
N LEU A 256 -1.33 2.69 -0.66
CA LEU A 256 -2.03 1.69 0.15
C LEU A 256 -1.04 0.87 0.96
N ASP A 257 -1.07 1.00 2.29
CA ASP A 257 -0.20 0.21 3.18
C ASP A 257 -0.98 -1.00 3.74
N GLU A 258 -0.65 -2.18 3.25
CA GLU A 258 -1.28 -3.47 3.59
C GLU A 258 -2.83 -3.46 3.55
N PRO A 259 -3.45 -3.10 2.41
CA PRO A 259 -4.91 -2.92 2.32
C PRO A 259 -5.71 -4.21 2.55
N THR A 260 -5.09 -5.38 2.42
CA THR A 260 -5.74 -6.70 2.55
C THR A 260 -5.90 -7.18 3.99
N ASN A 261 -5.20 -6.59 4.96
CA ASN A 261 -5.13 -7.12 6.34
C ASN A 261 -6.48 -7.18 7.07
N HIS A 262 -7.41 -6.28 6.74
CA HIS A 262 -8.73 -6.21 7.37
C HIS A 262 -9.85 -6.62 6.41
N LEU A 263 -9.50 -7.21 5.27
CA LEU A 263 -10.42 -7.65 4.24
C LEU A 263 -10.63 -9.17 4.30
N ASP A 264 -11.87 -9.58 4.06
CA ASP A 264 -12.24 -10.95 3.79
C ASP A 264 -11.95 -11.28 2.32
N LEU A 265 -11.89 -12.57 1.99
CA LEU A 265 -11.48 -13.04 0.67
C LEU A 265 -12.32 -12.41 -0.46
N GLU A 266 -13.64 -12.34 -0.29
CA GLU A 266 -14.53 -11.73 -1.29
C GLU A 266 -14.24 -10.24 -1.51
N ALA A 267 -14.04 -9.47 -0.43
CA ALA A 267 -13.68 -8.06 -0.53
C ALA A 267 -12.26 -7.86 -1.10
N CYS A 268 -11.31 -8.76 -0.80
CA CYS A 268 -9.97 -8.74 -1.41
C CYS A 268 -10.04 -8.92 -2.93
N VAL A 269 -10.79 -9.91 -3.41
CA VAL A 269 -10.96 -10.17 -4.85
C VAL A 269 -11.67 -9.01 -5.53
N TRP A 270 -12.68 -8.42 -4.90
CA TRP A 270 -13.33 -7.23 -5.42
C TRP A 270 -12.36 -6.04 -5.52
N LEU A 271 -11.57 -5.81 -4.46
CA LEU A 271 -10.58 -4.73 -4.43
C LEU A 271 -9.50 -4.91 -5.52
N GLU A 272 -9.02 -6.14 -5.72
CA GLU A 272 -8.10 -6.48 -6.80
C GLU A 272 -8.69 -6.14 -8.18
N GLY A 273 -9.96 -6.48 -8.40
CA GLY A 273 -10.71 -6.17 -9.62
C GLY A 273 -10.89 -4.67 -9.86
N GLU A 274 -11.01 -3.86 -8.80
CA GLU A 274 -11.13 -2.40 -8.90
C GLU A 274 -9.76 -1.73 -9.12
N LEU A 275 -8.73 -2.14 -8.38
CA LEU A 275 -7.38 -1.58 -8.48
C LEU A 275 -6.66 -1.95 -9.78
N SER A 276 -6.94 -3.14 -10.35
CA SER A 276 -6.40 -3.53 -11.66
C SER A 276 -6.88 -2.63 -12.80
N LYS A 277 -8.05 -1.98 -12.65
CA LYS A 277 -8.61 -1.02 -13.61
C LYS A 277 -8.24 0.43 -13.28
N TYR A 278 -7.52 0.66 -12.19
CA TYR A 278 -7.09 1.99 -11.79
C TYR A 278 -6.13 2.57 -12.82
N LYS A 279 -6.53 3.71 -13.42
CA LYS A 279 -5.82 4.35 -14.53
C LYS A 279 -4.69 5.28 -14.10
N ARG A 280 -4.64 5.63 -12.81
CA ARG A 280 -3.67 6.56 -12.22
C ARG A 280 -2.56 5.77 -11.51
N THR A 281 -1.68 6.45 -10.81
CA THR A 281 -0.53 5.81 -10.18
C THR A 281 -0.94 5.16 -8.86
N LEU A 282 -0.57 3.88 -8.68
CA LEU A 282 -0.72 3.17 -7.42
C LEU A 282 0.65 2.84 -6.84
N LEU A 283 0.84 3.06 -5.55
CA LEU A 283 1.96 2.53 -4.78
C LEU A 283 1.40 1.70 -3.62
N ILE A 284 1.59 0.38 -3.69
CA ILE A 284 0.98 -0.57 -2.76
C ILE A 284 2.06 -1.32 -2.01
N VAL A 285 1.99 -1.32 -0.68
CA VAL A 285 2.73 -2.29 0.14
C VAL A 285 1.78 -3.44 0.45
N SER A 286 2.17 -4.65 0.05
CA SER A 286 1.41 -5.85 0.38
C SER A 286 2.34 -7.05 0.55
N HIS A 287 2.02 -7.89 1.53
CA HIS A 287 2.63 -9.21 1.67
C HIS A 287 1.90 -10.33 0.89
N SER A 288 0.74 -10.03 0.29
CA SER A 288 -0.05 -11.00 -0.47
C SER A 288 0.47 -11.14 -1.90
N GLN A 289 0.93 -12.34 -2.25
CA GLN A 289 1.48 -12.64 -3.58
C GLN A 289 0.39 -12.57 -4.66
N ASP A 290 -0.77 -13.18 -4.41
CA ASP A 290 -1.90 -13.21 -5.35
C ASP A 290 -2.39 -11.80 -5.65
N PHE A 291 -2.55 -10.97 -4.62
CA PHE A 291 -2.98 -9.59 -4.77
C PHE A 291 -1.98 -8.74 -5.57
N MET A 292 -0.68 -8.89 -5.29
CA MET A 292 0.35 -8.21 -6.08
C MET A 292 0.36 -8.70 -7.54
N ASN A 293 0.12 -9.99 -7.76
CA ASN A 293 0.05 -10.56 -9.11
C ASN A 293 -1.13 -10.04 -9.93
N GLY A 294 -2.28 -9.81 -9.29
CA GLY A 294 -3.48 -9.29 -9.95
C GLY A 294 -3.44 -7.78 -10.23
N VAL A 295 -2.83 -7.00 -9.33
CA VAL A 295 -2.86 -5.52 -9.42
C VAL A 295 -1.60 -4.93 -10.04
N CYS A 296 -0.41 -5.38 -9.64
CA CYS A 296 0.82 -4.64 -9.90
C CYS A 296 1.34 -4.85 -11.33
N THR A 297 1.79 -3.76 -11.96
CA THR A 297 2.50 -3.79 -13.26
C THR A 297 4.01 -3.76 -13.09
N ASN A 298 4.47 -3.26 -11.95
CA ASN A 298 5.87 -3.09 -11.60
C ASN A 298 6.05 -3.42 -10.13
N ILE A 299 7.21 -3.99 -9.80
CA ILE A 299 7.60 -4.26 -8.42
C ILE A 299 8.81 -3.39 -8.08
N ILE A 300 8.69 -2.63 -7.00
CA ILE A 300 9.79 -1.89 -6.37
C ILE A 300 10.27 -2.73 -5.19
N HIS A 301 11.49 -3.22 -5.29
CA HIS A 301 12.11 -4.02 -4.25
C HIS A 301 13.08 -3.17 -3.45
N LEU A 302 12.74 -2.96 -2.18
CA LEU A 302 13.61 -2.33 -1.20
C LEU A 302 14.64 -3.36 -0.69
N TYR A 303 15.84 -3.29 -1.26
CA TYR A 303 16.91 -4.25 -1.01
C TYR A 303 18.24 -3.54 -0.83
N GLN A 304 18.98 -3.90 0.23
CA GLN A 304 20.27 -3.30 0.57
C GLN A 304 20.24 -1.76 0.56
N LYS A 305 19.20 -1.16 1.17
CA LYS A 305 18.97 0.29 1.22
C LYS A 305 18.83 0.96 -0.16
N LYS A 306 18.42 0.21 -1.19
CA LYS A 306 18.15 0.75 -2.53
C LYS A 306 16.79 0.30 -3.02
N LEU A 307 16.17 1.13 -3.87
CA LEU A 307 14.95 0.80 -4.59
C LEU A 307 15.34 0.23 -5.96
N VAL A 308 15.05 -1.07 -6.15
CA VAL A 308 15.32 -1.78 -7.40
C VAL A 308 14.00 -2.04 -8.12
N TYR A 309 13.91 -1.67 -9.39
CA TYR A 309 12.68 -1.77 -10.18
C TYR A 309 12.68 -3.01 -11.04
N TYR A 310 11.56 -3.72 -11.01
CA TYR A 310 11.28 -4.87 -11.85
C TYR A 310 10.00 -4.59 -12.64
N THR A 311 10.04 -4.84 -13.94
CA THR A 311 8.87 -4.78 -14.81
C THR A 311 8.14 -6.10 -14.73
N GLY A 312 6.83 -6.07 -14.50
CA GLY A 312 6.03 -7.28 -14.37
C GLY A 312 5.30 -7.42 -13.05
N ASN A 313 4.65 -8.57 -12.91
CA ASN A 313 3.96 -8.99 -11.69
C ASN A 313 4.94 -9.62 -10.68
N TYR A 314 4.42 -10.05 -9.52
CA TYR A 314 5.24 -10.63 -8.45
C TYR A 314 5.96 -11.91 -8.88
N ASP A 315 5.30 -12.80 -9.62
CA ASP A 315 5.92 -14.04 -10.11
C ASP A 315 7.11 -13.79 -11.04
N GLN A 316 6.96 -12.82 -11.95
CA GLN A 316 8.04 -12.38 -12.83
C GLN A 316 9.20 -11.80 -12.02
N PHE A 317 8.91 -10.97 -11.02
CA PHE A 317 9.92 -10.47 -10.09
C PHE A 317 10.69 -11.62 -9.41
N VAL A 318 10.00 -12.63 -8.86
CA VAL A 318 10.65 -13.76 -8.18
C VAL A 318 11.58 -14.52 -9.13
N LYS A 319 11.10 -14.84 -10.34
CA LYS A 319 11.90 -15.53 -11.35
C LYS A 319 13.14 -14.72 -11.74
N THR A 320 12.95 -13.46 -12.12
CA THR A 320 14.07 -12.56 -12.49
C THR A 320 15.05 -12.38 -11.34
N ARG A 321 14.57 -12.29 -10.10
CA ARG A 321 15.44 -12.18 -8.92
C ARG A 321 16.28 -13.43 -8.71
N ILE A 322 15.70 -14.63 -8.82
CA ILE A 322 16.43 -15.89 -8.68
C ILE A 322 17.51 -15.97 -9.76
N GLU A 323 17.17 -15.69 -11.02
CA GLU A 323 18.12 -15.69 -12.14
C GLU A 323 19.27 -14.70 -11.93
N LEU A 324 18.97 -13.48 -11.48
CA LEU A 324 19.99 -12.46 -11.18
C LEU A 324 20.93 -12.91 -10.05
N LEU A 325 20.38 -13.48 -8.97
CA LEU A 325 21.17 -13.98 -7.85
C LEU A 325 22.07 -15.15 -8.26
N GLU A 326 21.55 -16.10 -9.05
CA GLU A 326 22.35 -17.20 -9.58
C GLU A 326 23.48 -16.71 -10.49
N ASN A 327 23.19 -15.76 -11.38
CA ASN A 327 24.18 -15.17 -12.28
C ASN A 327 25.25 -14.40 -11.50
N GLN A 328 24.86 -13.64 -10.48
CA GLN A 328 25.80 -12.95 -9.59
C GLN A 328 26.67 -13.95 -8.83
N MET A 329 26.09 -15.02 -8.29
CA MET A 329 26.83 -16.05 -7.55
C MET A 329 27.80 -16.82 -8.45
N LYS A 330 27.40 -17.14 -9.70
CA LYS A 330 28.29 -17.76 -10.70
C LYS A 330 29.47 -16.85 -11.05
N ARG A 331 29.23 -15.56 -11.29
CA ARG A 331 30.28 -14.56 -11.55
C ARG A 331 31.22 -14.41 -10.37
N TYR A 332 30.68 -14.27 -9.16
CA TYR A 332 31.44 -14.21 -7.92
C TYR A 332 32.35 -15.43 -7.77
N ASN A 333 31.80 -16.65 -7.89
CA ASN A 333 32.58 -17.88 -7.76
C ASN A 333 33.68 -17.99 -8.83
N TRP A 334 33.38 -17.57 -10.06
CA TRP A 334 34.36 -17.55 -11.16
C TRP A 334 35.50 -16.56 -10.88
N GLU A 335 35.19 -15.33 -10.46
CA GLU A 335 36.18 -14.32 -10.10
C GLU A 335 37.06 -14.76 -8.91
N GLN A 336 36.44 -15.35 -7.87
CA GLN A 336 37.16 -15.87 -6.71
C GLN A 336 38.07 -17.04 -7.07
N ALA A 337 37.60 -17.99 -7.89
CA ALA A 337 38.42 -19.10 -8.36
C ALA A 337 39.60 -18.61 -9.22
N GLN A 338 39.36 -17.60 -10.08
CA GLN A 338 40.42 -16.99 -10.89
C GLN A 338 41.46 -16.28 -10.01
N LEU A 339 41.02 -15.51 -9.01
CA LEU A 339 41.90 -14.88 -8.03
C LEU A 339 42.70 -15.91 -7.24
N GLN A 340 42.06 -16.98 -6.78
CA GLN A 340 42.73 -18.04 -6.04
C GLN A 340 43.79 -18.73 -6.89
N HIS A 341 43.46 -19.08 -8.14
CA HIS A 341 44.42 -19.68 -9.07
C HIS A 341 45.61 -18.75 -9.37
N MET A 342 45.37 -17.44 -9.54
CA MET A 342 46.46 -16.48 -9.74
C MET A 342 47.31 -16.32 -8.46
N LYS A 343 46.70 -16.28 -7.26
CA LYS A 343 47.41 -16.26 -5.98
C LYS A 343 48.29 -17.49 -5.79
N ASP A 344 47.76 -18.69 -6.06
CA ASP A 344 48.51 -19.94 -5.96
C ASP A 344 49.69 -19.96 -6.95
N TYR A 345 49.50 -19.44 -8.16
CA TYR A 345 50.57 -19.31 -9.15
C TYR A 345 51.68 -18.37 -8.68
N VAL A 346 51.33 -17.19 -8.14
CA VAL A 346 52.31 -16.25 -7.60
C VAL A 346 53.04 -16.86 -6.41
N ALA A 347 52.34 -17.55 -5.50
CA ALA A 347 52.95 -18.21 -4.35
C ALA A 347 53.94 -19.33 -4.75
N ARG A 348 53.61 -20.13 -5.77
CA ARG A 348 54.46 -21.23 -6.24
C ARG A 348 55.67 -20.77 -7.06
N PHE A 349 55.51 -19.73 -7.88
CA PHE A 349 56.52 -19.34 -8.88
C PHE A 349 57.17 -17.97 -8.63
N GLY A 350 56.78 -17.25 -7.57
CA GLY A 350 57.29 -15.92 -7.24
C GLY A 350 58.78 -15.87 -6.92
N HIS A 351 59.35 -16.96 -6.38
CA HIS A 351 60.78 -17.09 -6.07
C HIS A 351 61.54 -18.02 -7.04
N GLY A 352 60.91 -18.40 -8.15
CA GLY A 352 61.50 -19.29 -9.15
C GLY A 352 62.48 -18.60 -10.11
N SER A 353 62.84 -19.30 -11.20
CA SER A 353 63.67 -18.77 -12.28
C SER A 353 63.22 -17.39 -12.77
N ALA A 354 64.14 -16.52 -13.20
CA ALA A 354 63.87 -15.14 -13.61
C ALA A 354 62.73 -14.99 -14.64
N LYS A 355 62.53 -15.98 -15.52
CA LYS A 355 61.42 -16.02 -16.50
C LYS A 355 60.06 -16.27 -15.83
N LEU A 356 60.02 -17.17 -14.85
CA LEU A 356 58.82 -17.51 -14.07
C LEU A 356 58.45 -16.39 -13.10
N ALA A 357 59.45 -15.76 -12.45
CA ALA A 357 59.24 -14.61 -11.58
C ALA A 357 58.63 -13.41 -12.32
N ARG A 358 59.09 -13.12 -13.55
CA ARG A 358 58.46 -12.09 -14.42
C ARG A 358 57.01 -12.43 -14.79
N GLN A 359 56.70 -13.70 -15.05
CA GLN A 359 55.31 -14.13 -15.31
C GLN A 359 54.43 -14.01 -14.07
N ALA A 360 54.94 -14.33 -12.88
CA ALA A 360 54.24 -14.15 -11.61
C ALA A 360 53.93 -12.67 -11.33
N GLN A 361 54.91 -11.76 -11.50
CA GLN A 361 54.71 -10.32 -11.36
C GLN A 361 53.67 -9.76 -12.35
N SER A 362 53.62 -10.28 -13.58
CA SER A 362 52.60 -9.88 -14.54
C SER A 362 51.20 -10.29 -14.08
N LYS A 363 51.03 -11.52 -13.56
CA LYS A 363 49.72 -11.98 -13.03
C LYS A 363 49.33 -11.24 -11.77
N GLU A 364 50.29 -10.87 -10.92
CA GLU A 364 50.07 -10.03 -9.74
C GLU A 364 49.51 -8.65 -10.12
N LYS A 365 50.07 -7.99 -11.15
CA LYS A 365 49.51 -6.74 -11.68
C LYS A 365 48.11 -6.91 -12.25
N THR A 366 47.81 -8.03 -12.92
CA THR A 366 46.47 -8.33 -13.42
C THR A 366 45.47 -8.53 -12.27
N MET A 367 45.86 -9.25 -11.21
CA MET A 367 45.05 -9.38 -9.99
C MET A 367 44.78 -8.03 -9.34
N ALA A 368 45.82 -7.20 -9.18
CA ALA A 368 45.68 -5.86 -8.60
C ALA A 368 44.72 -5.00 -9.42
N LYS A 369 44.76 -5.10 -10.76
CA LYS A 369 43.81 -4.41 -11.64
C LYS A 369 42.38 -4.94 -11.50
N MET A 370 42.19 -6.25 -11.35
CA MET A 370 40.88 -6.85 -11.09
C MET A 370 40.30 -6.38 -9.75
N ILE A 371 41.12 -6.32 -8.70
CA ILE A 371 40.70 -5.83 -7.38
C ILE A 371 40.35 -4.33 -7.44
N ALA A 372 41.18 -3.53 -8.12
CA ALA A 372 40.93 -2.10 -8.29
C ALA A 372 39.68 -1.79 -9.14
N GLY A 373 39.30 -2.69 -10.05
CA GLY A 373 38.09 -2.57 -10.86
C GLY A 373 36.79 -2.84 -10.11
N GLY A 374 36.87 -3.30 -8.85
CA GLY A 374 35.72 -3.72 -8.05
C GLY A 374 35.27 -5.13 -8.43
N LEU A 375 35.46 -6.09 -7.52
CA LEU A 375 34.97 -7.45 -7.71
C LEU A 375 33.46 -7.49 -7.53
N THR A 376 32.82 -8.45 -8.18
CA THR A 376 31.41 -8.74 -7.95
C THR A 376 31.24 -9.08 -6.47
N GLU A 377 30.27 -8.46 -5.79
CA GLU A 377 29.96 -8.80 -4.40
C GLU A 377 29.26 -10.16 -4.31
N LYS A 378 29.47 -10.87 -3.20
CA LYS A 378 28.77 -12.13 -2.94
C LYS A 378 27.27 -11.86 -2.87
N ALA A 379 26.48 -12.64 -3.60
CA ALA A 379 25.03 -12.57 -3.52
C ALA A 379 24.59 -12.86 -2.06
N VAL A 380 23.98 -11.86 -1.42
CA VAL A 380 23.40 -12.00 -0.08
C VAL A 380 21.95 -12.40 -0.24
N ALA A 381 21.64 -13.69 -0.07
CA ALA A 381 20.25 -14.09 0.07
C ALA A 381 19.72 -13.52 1.40
N GLU A 382 18.53 -12.91 1.38
CA GLU A 382 17.87 -12.51 2.60
C GLU A 382 17.61 -13.75 3.45
N THR A 383 17.95 -13.69 4.74
CA THR A 383 17.76 -14.81 5.66
C THR A 383 16.28 -14.99 5.94
N VAL A 384 15.63 -15.86 5.18
CA VAL A 384 14.27 -16.29 5.47
C VAL A 384 14.33 -17.27 6.64
N LYS A 385 13.66 -16.94 7.75
CA LYS A 385 13.50 -17.88 8.86
C LYS A 385 12.66 -19.05 8.37
N GLN A 386 13.22 -20.26 8.39
CA GLN A 386 12.45 -21.45 8.08
C GLN A 386 11.53 -21.75 9.25
N PHE A 387 10.24 -21.86 8.95
CA PHE A 387 9.20 -22.23 9.91
C PHE A 387 8.76 -23.65 9.60
N TYR A 388 8.96 -24.57 10.54
CA TYR A 388 8.56 -25.96 10.41
C TYR A 388 7.75 -26.39 11.63
N PHE A 389 6.79 -27.27 11.39
CA PHE A 389 6.04 -27.95 12.45
C PHE A 389 6.67 -29.31 12.71
N PHE A 390 6.66 -29.75 13.97
CA PHE A 390 7.05 -31.12 14.32
C PHE A 390 5.98 -32.11 13.86
N ASP A 391 6.40 -33.34 13.56
CA ASP A 391 5.48 -34.43 13.25
C ASP A 391 4.56 -34.69 14.46
N ALA A 392 3.26 -34.75 14.21
CA ALA A 392 2.23 -34.95 15.22
C ALA A 392 2.12 -36.41 15.70
N GLY A 393 2.79 -37.36 15.00
CA GLY A 393 2.67 -38.79 15.25
C GLY A 393 1.32 -39.35 14.79
N HIS A 394 0.97 -40.55 15.27
CA HIS A 394 -0.27 -41.23 14.87
C HIS A 394 -1.38 -41.09 15.92
N ILE A 395 -2.53 -40.53 15.50
CA ILE A 395 -3.76 -40.48 16.29
C ILE A 395 -4.86 -41.16 15.46
N PRO A 396 -5.58 -42.16 16.00
CA PRO A 396 -6.63 -42.83 15.25
C PRO A 396 -7.79 -41.87 14.96
N PRO A 397 -8.36 -41.90 13.75
CA PRO A 397 -9.51 -41.09 13.40
C PRO A 397 -10.78 -41.56 14.14
N PRO A 398 -11.75 -40.67 14.41
CA PRO A 398 -11.72 -39.24 14.14
C PRO A 398 -11.04 -38.44 15.27
N VAL A 399 -10.21 -37.47 14.90
CA VAL A 399 -9.43 -36.66 15.87
C VAL A 399 -10.34 -35.66 16.57
N ILE A 400 -11.15 -34.94 15.81
CA ILE A 400 -12.22 -34.07 16.32
C ILE A 400 -13.50 -34.41 15.57
N MET A 401 -14.59 -34.64 16.30
CA MET A 401 -15.91 -34.88 15.75
C MET A 401 -16.88 -33.86 16.34
N VAL A 402 -17.57 -33.14 15.45
CA VAL A 402 -18.60 -32.17 15.78
C VAL A 402 -19.94 -32.76 15.35
N GLN A 403 -20.86 -32.94 16.29
CA GLN A 403 -22.17 -33.54 16.06
C GLN A 403 -23.31 -32.64 16.54
N HIS A 404 -24.20 -32.31 15.61
CA HIS A 404 -25.42 -31.54 15.82
C HIS A 404 -25.21 -30.23 16.58
N VAL A 405 -24.06 -29.58 16.38
CA VAL A 405 -23.68 -28.42 17.18
C VAL A 405 -24.48 -27.20 16.76
N SER A 406 -25.10 -26.54 17.74
CA SER A 406 -25.74 -25.24 17.57
C SER A 406 -25.17 -24.26 18.59
N PHE A 407 -24.96 -23.02 18.18
CA PHE A 407 -24.35 -22.01 19.06
C PHE A 407 -24.91 -20.61 18.83
N ARG A 408 -25.16 -19.92 19.95
CA ARG A 408 -25.44 -18.48 20.06
C ARG A 408 -24.79 -17.93 21.34
N TYR A 409 -24.37 -16.67 21.35
CA TYR A 409 -23.72 -16.07 22.52
C TYR A 409 -24.69 -15.79 23.67
N SER A 410 -25.92 -15.38 23.34
CA SER A 410 -27.01 -15.18 24.30
C SER A 410 -28.35 -15.49 23.65
N GLU A 411 -29.39 -15.65 24.46
CA GLU A 411 -30.73 -15.97 23.94
C GLU A 411 -31.32 -14.88 23.05
N ALA A 412 -30.89 -13.63 23.26
CA ALA A 412 -31.29 -12.46 22.49
C ALA A 412 -30.52 -12.33 21.16
N THR A 413 -29.39 -13.02 21.01
CA THR A 413 -28.61 -12.98 19.77
C THR A 413 -29.06 -14.05 18.78
N PRO A 414 -28.98 -13.78 17.46
CA PRO A 414 -29.28 -14.78 16.46
C PRO A 414 -28.31 -15.96 16.56
N TRP A 415 -28.80 -17.15 16.20
CA TRP A 415 -27.97 -18.34 16.03
C TRP A 415 -26.84 -18.10 15.04
N ILE A 416 -25.61 -18.37 15.45
CA ILE A 416 -24.43 -18.32 14.59
C ILE A 416 -24.33 -19.64 13.82
N TYR A 417 -24.47 -20.75 14.54
CA TYR A 417 -24.46 -22.10 14.00
C TYR A 417 -25.75 -22.83 14.37
N ARG A 418 -26.26 -23.63 13.44
CA ARG A 418 -27.43 -24.49 13.65
C ARG A 418 -27.13 -25.87 13.09
N ASN A 419 -27.17 -26.87 13.96
CA ASN A 419 -27.06 -28.29 13.62
C ASN A 419 -25.90 -28.60 12.66
N ILE A 420 -24.68 -28.21 13.04
CA ILE A 420 -23.49 -28.45 12.22
C ILE A 420 -22.86 -29.80 12.57
N ASP A 421 -22.48 -30.54 11.53
CA ASP A 421 -21.88 -31.87 11.60
C ASP A 421 -20.61 -31.92 10.74
N PHE A 422 -19.45 -32.17 11.33
CA PHE A 422 -18.20 -32.41 10.59
C PHE A 422 -17.14 -33.11 11.43
N GLY A 423 -16.18 -33.75 10.76
CA GLY A 423 -15.00 -34.37 11.38
C GLY A 423 -13.70 -33.71 10.90
N ILE A 424 -12.67 -33.74 11.73
CA ILE A 424 -11.30 -33.36 11.38
C ILE A 424 -10.38 -34.53 11.73
N ASP A 425 -9.59 -34.97 10.75
CA ASP A 425 -8.54 -35.97 10.90
C ASP A 425 -7.14 -35.33 10.78
N LEU A 426 -6.08 -36.06 11.15
CA LEU A 426 -4.70 -35.54 11.16
C LEU A 426 -4.22 -35.02 9.79
N ASP A 427 -4.65 -35.66 8.70
CA ASP A 427 -4.24 -35.29 7.34
C ASP A 427 -5.14 -34.22 6.70
N THR A 428 -6.15 -33.74 7.44
CA THR A 428 -7.15 -32.81 6.89
C THR A 428 -6.60 -31.39 6.91
N ARG A 429 -6.56 -30.75 5.73
CA ARG A 429 -6.34 -29.31 5.61
C ARG A 429 -7.66 -28.60 5.39
N VAL A 430 -8.15 -27.90 6.42
CA VAL A 430 -9.42 -27.17 6.38
C VAL A 430 -9.17 -25.67 6.27
N ALA A 431 -9.78 -25.03 5.27
CA ALA A 431 -9.84 -23.58 5.16
C ALA A 431 -11.24 -23.10 5.54
N LEU A 432 -11.34 -22.24 6.56
CA LEU A 432 -12.60 -21.62 6.98
C LEU A 432 -12.80 -20.29 6.26
N VAL A 433 -13.68 -20.27 5.27
CA VAL A 433 -14.02 -19.08 4.49
C VAL A 433 -15.39 -18.53 4.89
N GLY A 434 -15.56 -17.21 4.78
CA GLY A 434 -16.81 -16.54 5.10
C GLY A 434 -16.58 -15.07 5.46
N PRO A 435 -17.64 -14.25 5.43
CA PRO A 435 -17.53 -12.82 5.67
C PRO A 435 -17.08 -12.51 7.10
N ASN A 436 -16.57 -11.31 7.31
CA ASN A 436 -16.23 -10.86 8.65
C ASN A 436 -17.48 -10.80 9.55
N GLY A 437 -17.39 -11.43 10.72
CA GLY A 437 -18.53 -11.58 11.64
C GLY A 437 -19.35 -12.86 11.45
N ALA A 438 -19.04 -13.72 10.47
CA ALA A 438 -19.74 -14.99 10.26
C ALA A 438 -19.54 -16.04 11.38
N GLY A 439 -18.65 -15.78 12.35
CA GLY A 439 -18.38 -16.69 13.47
C GLY A 439 -17.14 -17.57 13.31
N LYS A 440 -16.26 -17.33 12.32
CA LYS A 440 -15.02 -18.13 12.09
C LYS A 440 -14.19 -18.31 13.36
N SER A 441 -13.88 -17.22 14.06
CA SER A 441 -13.15 -17.25 15.33
C SER A 441 -13.92 -17.96 16.45
N THR A 442 -15.26 -17.86 16.43
CA THR A 442 -16.14 -18.57 17.35
C THR A 442 -16.07 -20.08 17.13
N LEU A 443 -16.00 -20.55 15.88
CA LEU A 443 -15.81 -21.97 15.58
C LEU A 443 -14.46 -22.48 16.10
N LEU A 444 -13.39 -21.72 15.92
CA LEU A 444 -12.07 -22.08 16.47
C LEU A 444 -12.10 -22.16 18.01
N LYS A 445 -12.82 -21.23 18.68
CA LYS A 445 -13.01 -21.27 20.13
C LYS A 445 -13.82 -22.51 20.57
N LEU A 446 -14.88 -22.88 19.84
CA LEU A 446 -15.65 -24.12 20.07
C LEU A 446 -14.75 -25.36 19.90
N LEU A 447 -13.92 -25.39 18.86
CA LEU A 447 -12.96 -26.46 18.59
C LEU A 447 -11.78 -26.50 19.57
N CYS A 448 -11.53 -25.44 20.34
CA CYS A 448 -10.51 -25.40 21.41
C CYS A 448 -11.10 -25.63 22.82
N SER A 449 -12.43 -25.64 22.99
CA SER A 449 -13.16 -25.74 24.28
C SER A 449 -13.10 -24.48 25.13
N ASP A 450 -12.79 -23.33 24.53
CA ASP A 450 -12.88 -22.04 25.21
C ASP A 450 -14.34 -21.65 25.48
N ILE A 451 -15.23 -22.10 24.60
CA ILE A 451 -16.67 -21.91 24.69
C ILE A 451 -17.37 -23.25 24.46
N MET A 452 -18.46 -23.47 25.20
CA MET A 452 -19.28 -24.66 25.07
C MET A 452 -20.38 -24.43 24.02
N PRO A 453 -20.76 -25.46 23.24
CA PRO A 453 -21.91 -25.38 22.36
C PRO A 453 -23.20 -25.17 23.18
N THR A 454 -24.19 -24.48 22.60
CA THR A 454 -25.52 -24.33 23.23
C THR A 454 -26.29 -25.65 23.15
N ASP A 455 -26.13 -26.37 22.04
CA ASP A 455 -26.69 -27.68 21.79
C ASP A 455 -25.72 -28.52 20.95
N GLY A 456 -25.80 -29.84 21.02
CA GLY A 456 -24.90 -30.79 20.37
C GLY A 456 -23.60 -31.09 21.13
N LEU A 457 -22.70 -31.85 20.51
CA LEU A 457 -21.49 -32.38 21.14
C LEU A 457 -20.25 -32.19 20.25
N ILE A 458 -19.14 -31.75 20.85
CA ILE A 458 -17.82 -31.76 20.23
C ILE A 458 -16.96 -32.79 20.98
N ARG A 459 -16.65 -33.92 20.32
CA ARG A 459 -15.78 -34.96 20.86
C ARG A 459 -14.38 -34.80 20.29
N ARG A 460 -13.37 -34.90 21.16
CA ARG A 460 -11.95 -34.88 20.78
C ARG A 460 -11.27 -36.14 21.25
N HIS A 461 -10.27 -36.58 20.50
CA HIS A 461 -9.40 -37.64 20.95
C HIS A 461 -8.58 -37.17 22.16
N SER A 462 -8.44 -38.01 23.20
CA SER A 462 -7.80 -37.64 24.48
C SER A 462 -6.34 -37.21 24.34
N HIS A 463 -5.64 -37.72 23.32
CA HIS A 463 -4.23 -37.45 23.07
C HIS A 463 -3.98 -36.29 22.09
N VAL A 464 -5.02 -35.61 21.58
CA VAL A 464 -4.83 -34.48 20.67
C VAL A 464 -4.27 -33.27 21.42
N LYS A 465 -3.26 -32.62 20.85
CA LYS A 465 -2.74 -31.34 21.31
C LYS A 465 -3.01 -30.28 20.26
N ILE A 466 -3.66 -29.19 20.64
CA ILE A 466 -4.06 -28.12 19.73
C ILE A 466 -3.12 -26.93 19.95
N GLY A 467 -2.34 -26.58 18.93
CA GLY A 467 -1.64 -25.30 18.87
C GLY A 467 -2.55 -24.26 18.23
N ARG A 468 -2.84 -23.16 18.93
CA ARG A 468 -3.64 -22.06 18.42
C ARG A 468 -2.79 -20.82 18.22
N TYR A 469 -2.98 -20.18 17.08
CA TYR A 469 -2.39 -18.87 16.78
C TYR A 469 -3.52 -17.90 16.42
N HIS A 470 -3.44 -16.67 16.93
CA HIS A 470 -4.36 -15.60 16.58
C HIS A 470 -3.65 -14.24 16.63
N GLN A 471 -4.14 -13.26 15.88
CA GLN A 471 -3.50 -11.95 15.69
C GLN A 471 -3.55 -11.04 16.93
N HIS A 472 -4.36 -11.38 17.93
CA HIS A 472 -4.63 -10.53 19.11
C HIS A 472 -3.97 -11.04 20.41
N GLU A 473 -2.87 -11.78 20.32
CA GLU A 473 -2.08 -12.17 21.49
C GLU A 473 -0.65 -11.61 21.44
#